data_AF-A0A929VI74-F1
#
_entry.id   AF-A0A929VI74-F1
#
_cell.length_a   1.000
_cell.length_b   1.000
_cell.length_c   1.000
_cell.angle_alpha   90.00
_cell.angle_beta   90.00
_cell.angle_gamma   90.00
#
_symmetry.space_group_name_H-M   'P 1'
#
loop_
_entity.id
_entity.type
_entity.pdbx_description
1 polymer ?
#
loop_
_entity_poly.entity_id
_entity_poly.type
_entity_poly.pdbx_seq_one_letter_code
_entity_poly.pdbx_strand_id
1 'polypeptide(L)'
;VDRMVEALKAQDLSAICALTGNSLEEVTKSMHPVIGEIEEVMRRGGALPQMMSGSGPSVFGIFRDAPAAQRTFYELKQTNMAPELFLTSFIRP
;
A
#
# COMPACT_ATOMS: atom_id res chain seq x y z
N VAL A 1 -9.86 3.38 -16.37
CA VAL A 1 -8.48 3.70 -16.81
C VAL A 1 -8.35 5.18 -17.15
N ASP A 2 -9.26 5.76 -17.94
CA ASP A 2 -9.19 7.18 -18.34
C ASP A 2 -9.07 8.16 -17.16
N ARG A 3 -9.85 7.95 -16.10
CA ARG A 3 -9.76 8.75 -14.86
C ARG A 3 -8.37 8.72 -14.20
N MET A 4 -7.67 7.57 -14.25
CA MET A 4 -6.31 7.46 -13.71
C MET A 4 -5.33 8.26 -14.58
N VAL A 5 -5.50 8.22 -15.90
CA VAL A 5 -4.70 9.01 -16.84
C VAL A 5 -4.88 10.51 -16.58
N GLU A 6 -6.11 10.95 -16.35
CA GLU A 6 -6.41 12.34 -16.00
C GLU A 6 -5.76 12.75 -14.67
N ALA A 7 -5.88 11.92 -13.63
CA ALA A 7 -5.27 12.17 -12.32
C ALA A 7 -3.74 12.28 -12.42
N LEU A 8 -3.10 11.41 -13.22
CA LEU A 8 -1.67 11.46 -13.49
C LEU A 8 -1.26 12.74 -14.23
N LYS A 9 -2.00 13.13 -15.26
CA LYS A 9 -1.75 14.39 -16.00
C LYS A 9 -1.90 15.62 -15.12
N ALA A 10 -2.85 15.61 -14.19
CA ALA A 10 -3.07 16.68 -13.22
C ALA A 10 -2.07 16.66 -12.05
N GLN A 11 -1.21 15.63 -11.96
CA GLN A 11 -0.33 15.37 -10.82
C GLN A 11 -1.08 15.32 -9.48
N ASP A 12 -2.35 14.91 -9.51
CA ASP A 12 -3.20 14.85 -8.33
C ASP A 12 -2.99 13.52 -7.62
N LEU A 13 -2.06 13.53 -6.65
CA LEU A 13 -1.77 12.36 -5.84
C LEU A 13 -3.01 11.81 -5.12
N SER A 14 -3.90 12.67 -4.63
CA SER A 14 -5.09 12.22 -3.91
C SER A 14 -6.05 11.48 -4.84
N ALA A 15 -6.25 12.00 -6.06
CA ALA A 15 -7.06 11.34 -7.08
C ALA A 15 -6.41 10.03 -7.55
N ILE A 16 -5.09 9.99 -7.72
CA ILE A 16 -4.36 8.75 -8.04
C ILE A 16 -4.64 7.71 -6.96
N CYS A 17 -4.40 8.04 -5.69
CA CYS A 17 -4.61 7.10 -4.57
C CYS A 17 -6.06 6.61 -4.47
N ALA A 18 -7.05 7.48 -4.72
CA ALA A 18 -8.46 7.10 -4.70
C ALA A 18 -8.89 6.18 -5.86
N LEU A 19 -8.14 6.19 -6.96
CA LEU A 19 -8.39 5.36 -8.15
C LEU A 19 -7.54 4.09 -8.18
N THR A 20 -6.50 4.04 -7.35
CA THR A 20 -5.60 2.89 -7.19
C THR A 20 -6.37 1.70 -6.59
N GLY A 21 -6.19 0.51 -7.16
CA GLY A 21 -6.82 -0.72 -6.68
C GLY A 21 -6.37 -1.94 -7.49
N ASN A 22 -6.73 -3.13 -7.02
CA ASN A 22 -6.34 -4.40 -7.64
C ASN A 22 -7.52 -5.37 -7.74
N SER A 23 -7.85 -5.78 -8.96
CA SER A 23 -8.97 -6.68 -9.24
C SER A 23 -8.82 -8.09 -8.65
N LEU A 24 -7.59 -8.53 -8.35
CA LEU A 24 -7.33 -9.84 -7.75
C LEU A 24 -7.43 -9.83 -6.22
N GLU A 25 -7.47 -8.66 -5.61
CA GLU A 25 -7.27 -8.48 -4.18
C GLU A 25 -8.38 -9.10 -3.34
N GLU A 26 -9.65 -8.95 -3.75
CA GLU A 26 -10.79 -9.51 -3.01
C GLU A 26 -10.72 -11.05 -2.94
N VAL A 27 -10.39 -11.68 -4.07
CA VAL A 27 -10.24 -13.14 -4.15
C VAL A 27 -9.05 -13.59 -3.31
N THR A 28 -7.89 -12.94 -3.43
CA THR A 28 -6.70 -13.33 -2.67
C THR A 28 -6.89 -13.10 -1.16
N LYS A 29 -7.54 -12.01 -0.73
CA LYS A 29 -7.88 -11.75 0.68
C LYS A 29 -8.80 -12.81 1.28
N SER A 30 -9.74 -13.35 0.49
CA SER A 30 -10.61 -14.45 0.96
C SER A 30 -9.83 -15.73 1.26
N MET A 31 -8.74 -15.98 0.52
CA MET A 31 -7.87 -17.14 0.73
C MET A 31 -6.78 -16.88 1.78
N HIS A 32 -6.34 -15.63 1.89
CA HIS A 32 -5.25 -15.18 2.76
C HIS A 32 -5.63 -13.91 3.53
N PRO A 33 -6.42 -14.03 4.62
CA PRO A 33 -6.91 -12.88 5.38
C PRO A 33 -5.82 -11.95 5.93
N VAL A 34 -4.62 -12.49 6.17
CA VAL A 34 -3.43 -11.73 6.62
C VAL A 34 -3.09 -10.55 5.71
N ILE A 35 -3.43 -10.62 4.41
CA ILE A 35 -3.26 -9.50 3.49
C ILE A 35 -4.08 -8.30 4.00
N GLY A 36 -5.37 -8.50 4.29
CA GLY A 36 -6.24 -7.45 4.83
C GLY A 36 -5.79 -6.92 6.20
N GLU A 37 -5.18 -7.77 7.03
CA GLU A 37 -4.61 -7.35 8.32
C GLU A 37 -3.40 -6.42 8.15
N ILE A 38 -2.48 -6.76 7.24
CA ILE A 38 -1.31 -5.93 6.90
C ILE A 38 -1.77 -4.59 6.33
N GLU A 39 -2.74 -4.63 5.42
CA GLU A 39 -3.37 -3.47 4.82
C GLU A 39 -3.98 -2.51 5.86
N GLU A 40 -4.67 -3.06 6.86
CA GLU A 40 -5.26 -2.28 7.95
C GLU A 40 -4.20 -1.65 8.85
N VAL A 41 -3.09 -2.33 9.13
CA VAL A 41 -1.94 -1.73 9.82
C VAL A 41 -1.39 -0.56 9.00
N MET A 42 -1.20 -0.75 7.69
CA MET A 42 -0.71 0.32 6.81
C MET A 42 -1.67 1.53 6.77
N ARG A 43 -2.98 1.28 6.69
CA ARG A 43 -4.01 2.32 6.69
C ARG A 43 -4.00 3.12 7.99
N ARG A 44 -3.97 2.45 9.16
CA ARG A 44 -3.86 3.12 10.47
C ARG A 44 -2.55 3.90 10.62
N GLY A 45 -1.48 3.40 10.01
CA GLY A 45 -0.18 4.05 9.93
C GLY A 45 -0.13 5.32 9.05
N GLY A 46 -1.20 5.60 8.30
CA GLY A 46 -1.30 6.78 7.43
C GLY A 46 -0.86 6.55 5.99
N ALA A 47 -0.85 5.31 5.52
CA ALA A 47 -0.67 5.02 4.10
C ALA A 47 -1.79 5.68 3.27
N LEU A 48 -1.44 6.28 2.14
CA LEU A 48 -2.36 6.94 1.22
C LEU A 48 -3.12 5.91 0.36
N PRO A 49 -2.51 5.25 -0.65
CA PRO A 49 -2.95 3.94 -1.06
C PRO A 49 -2.18 2.90 -0.24
N GLN A 50 -2.90 1.84 0.10
CA GLN A 50 -2.33 0.58 0.54
C GLN A 50 -3.09 -0.49 -0.26
N MET A 51 -2.39 -1.49 -0.80
CA MET A 51 -3.02 -2.56 -1.56
C MET A 51 -2.04 -3.70 -1.85
N MET A 52 -2.58 -4.84 -2.28
CA MET A 52 -1.80 -5.94 -2.80
C MET A 52 -1.22 -5.62 -4.20
N SER A 53 0.05 -5.93 -4.44
CA SER A 53 0.71 -5.79 -5.74
C SER A 53 0.47 -7.02 -6.62
N GLY A 54 -0.13 -6.83 -7.80
CA GLY A 54 -0.31 -7.89 -8.80
C GLY A 54 -1.16 -9.05 -8.29
N SER A 55 -0.67 -10.28 -8.42
CA SER A 55 -1.34 -11.47 -7.86
C SER A 55 -1.09 -11.70 -6.37
N GLY A 56 -0.24 -10.88 -5.74
CA GLY A 56 0.14 -11.04 -4.34
C GLY A 56 1.21 -12.10 -4.08
N PRO A 57 1.53 -12.36 -2.80
CA PRO A 57 0.87 -11.81 -1.59
C PRO A 57 1.43 -10.46 -1.13
N SER A 58 2.39 -9.88 -1.86
CA SER A 58 3.06 -8.64 -1.46
C SER A 58 2.07 -7.47 -1.34
N VAL A 59 2.09 -6.79 -0.20
CA VAL A 59 1.33 -5.56 0.07
C VAL A 59 2.29 -4.38 0.06
N PHE A 60 1.89 -3.26 -0.54
CA PHE A 60 2.63 -2.01 -0.47
C PHE A 60 1.74 -0.88 0.04
N GLY A 61 2.36 0.12 0.65
CA GLY A 61 1.72 1.35 1.07
C GLY A 61 2.61 2.56 0.78
N ILE A 62 2.02 3.66 0.31
CA ILE A 62 2.74 4.91 0.06
C ILE A 62 2.45 5.91 1.17
N PHE A 63 3.50 6.53 1.72
CA PHE A 63 3.42 7.49 2.81
C PHE A 63 3.92 8.86 2.33
N ARG A 64 3.35 9.95 2.88
CA ARG A 64 3.79 11.32 2.59
C ARG A 64 5.08 11.68 3.34
N ASP A 65 5.29 11.10 4.50
CA ASP A 65 6.43 11.39 5.36
C ASP A 65 7.14 10.11 5.83
N ALA A 66 8.46 10.18 5.92
CA ALA A 66 9.30 9.07 6.36
C ALA A 66 9.00 8.60 7.80
N PRO A 67 8.71 9.49 8.78
CA PRO A 67 8.34 9.07 10.13
C PRO A 67 7.10 8.16 10.20
N ALA A 68 6.03 8.47 9.44
CA ALA A 68 4.85 7.62 9.35
C ALA A 68 5.18 6.24 8.77
N ALA A 69 5.94 6.20 7.68
CA ALA A 69 6.39 4.95 7.07
C ALA A 69 7.24 4.11 8.05
N GLN A 70 8.18 4.75 8.76
CA GLN A 70 9.07 4.08 9.70
C GLN A 70 8.32 3.53 10.91
N ARG A 71 7.38 4.28 11.50
CA ARG A 71 6.54 3.79 12.61
C ARG A 71 5.72 2.58 12.17
N THR A 72 5.08 2.67 11.01
CA THR A 72 4.27 1.58 10.46
C THR A 72 5.11 0.33 10.16
N PHE A 73 6.31 0.51 9.62
CA PHE A 73 7.26 -0.59 9.40
C PHE A 73 7.58 -1.32 10.71
N TYR A 74 7.87 -0.59 11.79
CA TYR A 74 8.16 -1.23 13.07
C TYR A 74 6.93 -1.88 13.69
N GLU A 75 5.73 -1.31 13.52
CA GLU A 75 4.48 -1.96 13.94
C GLU A 75 4.30 -3.31 13.22
N LEU A 76 4.40 -3.33 11.88
CA LEU A 76 4.34 -4.57 11.08
C LEU A 76 5.42 -5.58 11.48
N LYS A 77 6.62 -5.10 11.81
CA LYS A 77 7.71 -5.98 12.26
C LYS A 77 7.38 -6.70 13.57
N GLN A 78 6.57 -6.10 14.45
CA GLN A 78 6.15 -6.75 15.71
C GLN A 78 5.04 -7.78 15.50
N THR A 79 4.26 -7.70 14.41
CA THR A 79 3.15 -8.63 14.19
C THR A 79 3.60 -9.99 13.67
N ASN A 80 4.79 -10.09 13.07
CA ASN A 80 5.29 -11.27 12.36
C ASN A 80 4.36 -11.78 11.24
N MET A 81 3.45 -10.93 10.73
CA MET A 81 2.52 -11.29 9.65
C MET A 81 3.22 -11.43 8.30
N ALA A 82 4.31 -10.70 8.09
CA ALA A 82 5.10 -10.73 6.86
C ALA A 82 6.51 -11.26 7.18
N PRO A 83 6.98 -12.30 6.45
CA PRO A 83 8.33 -12.85 6.66
C PRO A 83 9.42 -11.87 6.22
N GLU A 84 9.11 -11.00 5.25
CA GLU A 84 10.02 -9.99 4.72
C GLU A 84 9.33 -8.63 4.72
N LEU A 85 10.05 -7.61 5.18
CA LEU A 85 9.57 -6.22 5.23
C LEU A 85 10.63 -5.30 4.63
N PHE A 86 10.19 -4.37 3.79
CA PHE A 86 11.04 -3.38 3.15
C PHE A 86 10.55 -1.97 3.46
N LEU A 87 11.46 -1.08 3.86
CA LEU A 87 11.22 0.36 3.93
C LEU A 87 12.08 1.01 2.85
N THR A 88 11.42 1.59 1.84
CA THR A 88 12.09 2.16 0.66
C THR A 88 11.68 3.62 0.44
N SER A 89 12.42 4.32 -0.42
CA SER A 89 12.15 5.70 -0.80
C SER A 89 12.16 5.86 -2.32
N PHE A 90 11.50 6.90 -2.82
CA PHE A 90 11.55 7.25 -4.23
C PHE A 90 12.97 7.63 -4.65
N ILE A 91 13.43 7.07 -5.77
CA ILE A 91 14.65 7.54 -6.44
C ILE A 91 14.31 8.86 -7.13
N ARG A 92 15.05 9.91 -6.81
CA ARG A 92 15.04 11.17 -7.58
C ARG A 92 16.30 11.17 -8.45
N PRO A 93 16.19 10.75 -9.72
CA PRO A 93 17.32 10.77 -10.65
C PRO A 93 17.77 12.20 -10.97
#